data_AF-A0A2N5ACZ0-F1
#
_entry.id   AF-A0A2N5ACZ0-F1
#
_cell.length_a   1.000
_cell.length_b   1.000
_cell.length_c   1.000
_cell.angle_alpha   90.00
_cell.angle_beta   90.00
_cell.angle_gamma   90.00
#
_symmetry.space_group_name_H-M   'P 1'
#
loop_
_entity.id
_entity.type
_entity.pdbx_description
1 polymer ?
#
loop_
_entity_poly.entity_id
_entity_poly.type
_entity_poly.pdbx_seq_one_letter_code
_entity_poly.pdbx_strand_id
1 'polypeptide(L)'
;MGREAQPPHSRLTPRLEADLPRSNFYRFCQLLEKRRPGQPLMGATSHPADDPVRFYPHPGMGFPASELRAVEYDEADDSRPPVIRTTFMGLYGVD
;
A
#
# COMPACT_ATOMS: atom_id res chain seq x y z
N MET A 1 14.61 -10.90 -28.21
CA MET A 1 14.45 -9.91 -27.12
C MET A 1 13.52 -10.51 -26.09
N GLY A 2 14.08 -11.02 -24.98
CA GLY A 2 13.25 -11.53 -23.88
C GLY A 2 12.51 -10.37 -23.24
N ARG A 3 11.19 -10.47 -23.10
CA ARG A 3 10.44 -9.53 -22.27
C ARG A 3 10.94 -9.76 -20.85
N GLU A 4 11.53 -8.74 -20.23
CA GLU A 4 11.75 -8.77 -18.79
C GLU A 4 10.42 -9.09 -18.12
N ALA A 5 10.44 -10.05 -17.20
CA ALA A 5 9.24 -10.41 -16.45
C ALA A 5 8.78 -9.17 -15.70
N GLN A 6 7.59 -8.67 -16.04
CA GLN A 6 7.04 -7.52 -15.36
C GLN A 6 6.84 -7.89 -13.89
N PRO A 7 7.27 -7.03 -12.94
CA PRO A 7 7.13 -7.35 -11.53
C PRO A 7 5.65 -7.61 -11.20
N PRO A 8 5.36 -8.59 -10.34
CA PRO A 8 3.98 -8.95 -9.98
C PRO A 8 3.24 -7.80 -9.31
N HIS A 9 3.96 -6.82 -8.76
CA HIS A 9 3.41 -5.60 -8.19
C HIS A 9 3.92 -4.36 -8.93
N SER A 10 2.99 -3.56 -9.42
CA SER A 10 3.32 -2.28 -10.04
C SER A 10 3.54 -1.21 -8.97
N ARG A 11 4.61 -0.42 -9.14
CA ARG A 11 4.86 0.78 -8.33
C ARG A 11 3.70 1.78 -8.46
N LEU A 12 3.50 2.59 -7.43
CA LEU A 12 2.55 3.69 -7.47
C LEU A 12 3.02 4.74 -8.49
N THR A 13 2.08 5.50 -9.03
CA THR A 13 2.44 6.63 -9.89
C THR A 13 3.11 7.72 -9.06
N PRO A 14 4.17 8.41 -9.55
CA PRO A 14 4.90 9.42 -8.78
C PRO A 14 4.00 10.50 -8.15
N ARG A 15 2.93 10.89 -8.85
CA ARG A 15 1.93 11.84 -8.33
C ARG A 15 1.19 11.30 -7.09
N LEU A 16 0.78 10.03 -7.13
CA LEU A 16 0.09 9.39 -6.01
C LEU A 16 1.01 9.25 -4.79
N GLU A 17 2.30 9.00 -5.00
CA GLU A 17 3.29 8.95 -3.92
C GLU A 17 3.50 10.32 -3.28
N ALA A 18 3.66 11.36 -4.10
CA ALA A 18 3.81 12.73 -3.61
C ALA A 18 2.57 13.23 -2.84
N ASP A 19 1.37 12.82 -3.27
CA ASP A 19 0.09 13.18 -2.66
C ASP A 19 -0.33 12.22 -1.53
N LEU A 20 0.47 11.18 -1.25
CA LEU A 20 0.12 10.13 -0.28
C LEU A 20 -0.20 10.71 1.11
N PRO A 21 0.60 11.63 1.69
CA PRO A 21 0.29 12.22 3.00
C PRO A 21 -0.95 13.13 3.01
N ARG A 22 -1.48 13.52 1.85
CA ARG A 22 -2.68 14.35 1.73
C ARG A 22 -3.93 13.51 1.43
N SER A 23 -3.77 12.20 1.28
CA SER A 23 -4.83 11.30 0.88
C SER A 23 -5.49 10.64 2.10
N ASN A 24 -6.82 10.46 2.00
CA ASN A 24 -7.55 9.60 2.94
C ASN A 24 -7.30 8.13 2.60
N PHE A 25 -7.15 7.30 3.65
CA PHE A 25 -6.90 5.87 3.59
C PHE A 25 -7.95 5.13 2.75
N TYR A 26 -9.24 5.29 3.05
CA TYR A 26 -10.29 4.60 2.30
C TYR A 26 -10.33 5.05 0.84
N ARG A 27 -10.06 6.33 0.58
CA ARG A 27 -9.98 6.82 -0.80
C ARG A 27 -8.81 6.20 -1.55
N PHE A 28 -7.66 6.06 -0.89
CA PHE A 28 -6.51 5.36 -1.44
C PHE A 28 -6.85 3.89 -1.76
N CYS A 29 -7.53 3.19 -0.85
CA CYS A 29 -7.99 1.82 -1.07
C CYS A 29 -8.89 1.70 -2.30
N GLN A 30 -9.90 2.57 -2.43
CA GLN A 30 -10.79 2.61 -3.60
C GLN A 30 -10.03 2.85 -4.92
N LEU A 31 -8.96 3.66 -4.88
CA LEU A 31 -8.14 3.90 -6.07
C LEU A 31 -7.33 2.66 -6.47
N LEU A 32 -6.82 1.91 -5.50
CA LEU A 32 -6.13 0.64 -5.75
C LEU A 32 -7.07 -0.40 -6.35
N GLU A 33 -8.25 -0.57 -5.76
CA GLU A 33 -9.30 -1.50 -6.24
C GLU A 33 -9.72 -1.17 -7.68
N LYS A 34 -9.93 0.11 -8.00
CA LYS A 34 -10.27 0.55 -9.36
C LYS A 34 -9.20 0.21 -10.41
N ARG A 35 -7.93 0.14 -10.01
CA ARG A 35 -6.84 -0.24 -10.92
C ARG A 35 -6.73 -1.75 -11.16
N ARG A 36 -7.48 -2.56 -10.41
CA ARG A 36 -7.43 -4.03 -10.47
C ARG A 36 -8.83 -4.64 -10.63
N PRO A 37 -9.54 -4.33 -11.72
CA PRO A 37 -10.85 -4.91 -11.97
C PRO A 37 -10.76 -6.44 -12.05
N GLY A 38 -11.68 -7.12 -11.38
CA GLY A 38 -11.77 -8.59 -11.37
C GLY A 38 -10.89 -9.29 -10.32
N GLN A 39 -10.08 -8.55 -9.55
CA GLN A 39 -9.43 -9.09 -8.35
C GLN A 39 -10.34 -8.91 -7.13
N PRO A 40 -10.17 -9.72 -6.05
CA PRO A 40 -10.83 -9.47 -4.78
C PRO A 40 -10.57 -8.04 -4.28
N LEU A 41 -11.55 -7.48 -3.55
CA LEU A 41 -11.35 -6.21 -2.85
C LEU A 41 -10.29 -6.39 -1.75
N MET A 42 -9.64 -5.30 -1.36
CA MET A 42 -8.58 -5.38 -0.36
C MET A 42 -9.15 -5.84 0.99
N GLY A 43 -8.49 -6.81 1.61
CA GLY A 43 -8.91 -7.42 2.87
C GLY A 43 -10.18 -8.27 2.78
N ALA A 44 -10.72 -8.54 1.58
CA ALA A 44 -11.93 -9.36 1.42
C ALA A 44 -11.68 -10.87 1.49
N THR A 45 -10.41 -11.31 1.46
CA THR A 45 -10.02 -12.71 1.54
C THR A 45 -9.07 -12.95 2.72
N SER A 46 -8.83 -14.22 3.04
CA SER A 46 -7.83 -14.62 4.03
C SER A 46 -6.44 -14.82 3.42
N HIS A 47 -6.25 -14.55 2.12
CA HIS A 47 -4.99 -14.73 1.42
C HIS A 47 -4.30 -13.38 1.22
N PRO A 48 -3.21 -13.09 1.97
CA PRO A 48 -2.51 -11.82 1.82
C PRO A 48 -2.03 -11.57 0.39
N ALA A 49 -1.75 -12.62 -0.39
CA ALA A 49 -1.32 -12.49 -1.79
C ALA A 49 -2.32 -11.73 -2.68
N ASP A 50 -3.60 -11.68 -2.29
CA ASP A 50 -4.64 -10.95 -3.03
C ASP A 50 -4.54 -9.42 -2.82
N ASP A 51 -3.88 -8.97 -1.75
CA ASP A 51 -3.75 -7.55 -1.46
C ASP A 51 -2.58 -6.90 -2.24
N PRO A 52 -2.84 -5.76 -2.92
CA PRO A 52 -1.84 -5.01 -3.70
C PRO A 52 -0.62 -4.52 -2.95
N VAL A 53 -0.81 -4.23 -1.67
CA VAL A 53 0.10 -3.50 -0.80
C VAL A 53 0.01 -4.09 0.60
N ARG A 54 1.03 -3.86 1.41
CA ARG A 54 0.99 -4.18 2.84
C ARG A 54 0.85 -2.91 3.65
N PHE A 55 -0.13 -2.85 4.55
CA PHE A 55 -0.24 -1.75 5.50
C PHE A 55 0.57 -2.07 6.76
N TYR A 56 1.45 -1.16 7.14
CA TYR A 56 2.21 -1.26 8.39
C TYR A 56 2.14 0.06 9.16
N PRO A 57 2.17 0.03 10.49
CA PRO A 57 2.26 1.26 11.25
C PRO A 57 3.59 1.98 10.97
N HIS A 58 3.52 3.30 10.94
CA HIS A 58 4.69 4.16 10.98
C HIS A 58 5.28 4.14 12.41
N PRO A 59 6.60 3.92 12.60
CA PRO A 59 7.23 3.79 13.90
C PRO A 59 7.41 5.13 14.66
N GLY A 60 6.54 6.11 14.46
CA GLY A 60 6.61 7.43 15.08
C GLY A 60 5.65 7.59 16.26
N MET A 61 6.10 8.27 17.31
CA MET A 61 5.29 8.61 18.50
C MET A 61 4.58 9.98 18.41
N GLY A 62 4.71 10.67 17.27
CA GLY A 62 4.09 11.98 17.07
C GLY A 62 2.60 11.88 16.75
N PHE A 63 1.84 12.94 17.06
CA PHE A 63 0.45 13.05 16.61
C PHE A 63 0.39 12.98 15.08
N PRO A 64 -0.50 12.15 14.52
CA PRO A 64 -0.55 11.95 13.08
C PRO A 64 -1.07 13.21 12.37
N ALA A 65 -0.24 13.80 11.51
CA ALA A 65 -0.66 14.90 10.63
C ALA A 65 -1.46 14.41 9.39
N SER A 66 -1.43 13.10 9.14
CA SER A 66 -2.08 12.41 8.02
C SER A 66 -2.39 10.96 8.39
N GLU A 67 -3.21 10.27 7.60
CA GLU A 67 -3.51 8.83 7.77
C GLU A 67 -2.45 7.93 7.11
N LEU A 68 -1.92 8.38 5.97
CA LEU A 68 -0.85 7.72 5.22
C LEU A 68 0.43 8.54 5.34
N ARG A 69 1.58 7.89 5.50
CA ARG A 69 2.86 8.55 5.75
C ARG A 69 3.88 8.35 4.64
N ALA A 70 4.04 7.12 4.16
CA ALA A 70 5.05 6.78 3.16
C ALA A 70 4.68 5.50 2.42
N VAL A 71 5.29 5.33 1.25
CA VAL A 71 5.39 4.06 0.55
C VAL A 71 6.85 3.60 0.58
N GLU A 72 7.07 2.32 0.85
CA GLU A 72 8.38 1.67 0.88
C GLU A 72 8.38 0.52 -0.14
N TYR A 73 9.40 0.50 -1.00
CA TYR A 73 9.65 -0.58 -1.96
C TYR A 73 10.82 -1.43 -1.48
N ASP A 74 10.77 -2.73 -1.72
CA ASP A 74 11.90 -3.62 -1.47
C ASP A 74 12.87 -3.53 -2.65
N GLU A 75 13.94 -2.75 -2.49
CA GLU A 75 14.94 -2.53 -3.53
C GLU A 75 15.76 -3.80 -3.86
N ALA A 76 15.71 -4.83 -3.01
CA ALA A 76 16.37 -6.12 -3.26
C ALA A 76 15.43 -7.13 -3.94
N ASP A 77 14.13 -6.98 -3.78
CA ASP A 77 13.11 -7.91 -4.28
C ASP A 77 11.84 -7.16 -4.76
N ASP A 78 11.87 -6.70 -6.01
CA ASP A 78 10.73 -6.05 -6.67
C ASP A 78 9.48 -6.97 -6.81
N SER A 79 9.59 -8.26 -6.45
CA SER A 79 8.43 -9.16 -6.38
C SER A 79 7.60 -9.00 -5.11
N ARG A 80 8.11 -8.26 -4.11
CA ARG A 80 7.36 -8.00 -2.87
C ARG A 80 6.33 -6.88 -3.05
N PRO A 81 5.14 -7.00 -2.43
CA PRO A 81 4.18 -5.90 -2.44
C PRO A 81 4.77 -4.69 -1.71
N PRO A 82 4.54 -3.46 -2.20
CA PRO A 82 4.99 -2.27 -1.52
C PRO A 82 4.32 -2.11 -0.15
N VAL A 83 5.06 -1.54 0.79
CA VAL A 83 4.60 -1.28 2.16
C VAL A 83 4.08 0.16 2.23
N ILE A 84 2.86 0.34 2.71
CA ILE A 84 2.25 1.63 2.99
C ILE A 84 2.31 1.87 4.50
N ARG A 85 3.05 2.88 4.92
CA ARG A 85 3.12 3.32 6.31
C ARG A 85 1.89 4.11 6.67
N THR A 86 1.11 3.63 7.63
CA THR A 86 -0.07 4.30 8.16
C THR A 86 0.21 4.91 9.52
N THR A 87 -0.51 5.98 9.85
CA THR A 87 -0.33 6.76 11.08
C THR A 87 -1.63 6.90 11.88
N PHE A 88 -2.77 6.44 11.36
CA PHE A 88 -4.02 6.46 12.11
C PHE A 88 -4.06 5.38 13.22
N MET A 89 -4.71 5.70 14.33
CA MET A 89 -4.89 4.79 15.47
C MET A 89 -5.78 3.61 15.06
N GLY A 90 -5.42 2.38 15.46
CA GLY A 90 -6.27 1.19 15.28
C GLY A 90 -5.78 0.11 14.31
N LEU A 91 -4.69 0.32 13.57
CA LEU A 91 -3.99 -0.76 12.84
C LEU A 91 -2.89 -1.44 13.67
N TYR A 92 -2.59 -0.91 14.86
CA TYR A 92 -1.92 -1.70 15.88
C TYR A 92 -2.96 -2.70 16.39
N GLY A 93 -2.89 -3.94 15.93
CA GLY A 93 -3.50 -5.07 16.64
C GLY A 93 -2.84 -5.16 18.01
N VAL A 94 -3.29 -4.34 18.96
CA VAL A 94 -2.92 -4.44 20.37
C VAL A 94 -3.85 -5.45 21.00
N ASP A 95 -3.51 -6.70 20.70
CA ASP A 95 -3.67 -7.99 21.41
C ASP A 95 -3.95 -9.11 20.40
#